data_AF-A0A3D4GVI3-F1
#
_entry.id   AF-A0A3D4GVI3-F1
#
_cell.length_a   1.000
_cell.length_b   1.000
_cell.length_c   1.000
_cell.angle_alpha   90.00
_cell.angle_beta   90.00
_cell.angle_gamma   90.00
#
_symmetry.space_group_name_H-M   'P 1'
#
loop_
_entity.id
_entity.type
_entity.pdbx_description
1 polymer ?
#
loop_
_entity_poly.entity_id
_entity_poly.type
_entity_poly.pdbx_seq_one_letter_code
_entity_poly.pdbx_strand_id
1 'polypeptide(L)'
;MFPYGKPTYVDKTFAPDLRTAQAIFDLADRHKVPMQTSSALRYSGVQEYLMEVEREQVKHMVTWGGGRSFGEYAIHPLEMAISCMGPGVRRVMRRGTGRHSQLLLSFTGGRTAVVNVYTNARTPYAASVTTSEGTKYIQVDSSKIFLNTAKAVIEMFKARRANIDRKESLIIRRILDVADQKRSTRGFVAL
;
A
#
# COMPACT_ATOMS: atom_id res chain seq x y z
N MET A 1 -18.38 9.12 14.44
CA MET A 1 -17.29 9.99 13.94
C MET A 1 -17.78 10.94 12.86
N PHE A 2 -18.16 10.43 11.68
CA PHE A 2 -18.55 11.28 10.54
C PHE A 2 -19.78 12.17 10.76
N PRO A 3 -20.89 11.71 11.40
CA PRO A 3 -22.03 12.58 11.69
C PRO A 3 -21.70 13.78 12.60
N TYR A 4 -20.58 13.71 13.33
CA TYR A 4 -20.11 14.77 14.23
C TYR A 4 -19.01 15.65 13.59
N GLY A 5 -18.78 15.55 12.27
CA GLY A 5 -17.83 16.41 11.56
C GLY A 5 -16.34 16.19 11.90
N LYS A 6 -16.00 15.04 12.52
CA LYS A 6 -14.64 14.73 13.02
C LYS A 6 -13.77 14.06 11.95
N PRO A 7 -12.67 14.70 11.47
CA PRO A 7 -11.63 14.05 10.68
C PRO A 7 -11.22 12.72 11.32
N THR A 8 -11.06 11.67 10.51
CA THR A 8 -10.84 10.31 11.03
C THR A 8 -9.68 9.62 10.32
N TYR A 9 -8.69 9.19 11.10
CA TYR A 9 -7.71 8.21 10.68
C TYR A 9 -8.14 6.82 11.17
N VAL A 10 -8.09 5.81 10.31
CA VAL A 10 -8.35 4.42 10.68
C VAL A 10 -7.12 3.59 10.32
N ASP A 11 -6.55 2.89 11.29
CA ASP A 11 -5.41 2.01 11.03
C ASP A 11 -5.82 0.84 10.12
N LYS A 12 -4.85 0.25 9.44
CA LYS A 12 -5.09 -0.87 8.54
C LYS A 12 -5.43 -2.17 9.31
N THR A 13 -6.22 -3.09 8.76
CA THR A 13 -7.05 -2.95 7.56
C THR A 13 -8.34 -2.21 7.92
N PHE A 14 -8.56 -1.01 7.37
CA PHE A 14 -9.74 -0.19 7.74
C PHE A 14 -11.09 -0.77 7.26
N ALA A 15 -11.05 -1.73 6.34
CA ALA A 15 -12.21 -2.39 5.78
C ALA A 15 -11.89 -3.86 5.43
N PRO A 16 -12.86 -4.78 5.58
CA PRO A 16 -12.68 -6.21 5.27
C PRO A 16 -12.59 -6.48 3.76
N ASP A 17 -13.27 -5.69 2.93
CA ASP A 17 -13.35 -5.85 1.48
C ASP A 17 -13.51 -4.49 0.78
N LEU A 18 -13.40 -4.49 -0.56
CA LEU A 18 -13.50 -3.29 -1.39
C LEU A 18 -14.86 -2.62 -1.30
N ARG A 19 -15.95 -3.40 -1.22
CA ARG A 19 -17.32 -2.86 -1.15
C ARG A 19 -17.48 -2.04 0.13
N THR A 20 -17.02 -2.57 1.25
CA THR A 20 -17.05 -1.91 2.55
C THR A 20 -16.12 -0.70 2.58
N ALA A 21 -14.92 -0.81 1.99
CA ALA A 21 -14.00 0.32 1.84
C ALA A 21 -14.65 1.49 1.09
N GLN A 22 -15.33 1.22 -0.03
CA GLN A 22 -16.05 2.23 -0.80
C GLN A 22 -17.18 2.85 0.02
N ALA A 23 -18.00 2.03 0.70
CA ALA A 23 -19.09 2.51 1.53
C ALA A 23 -18.62 3.43 2.67
N ILE A 24 -17.45 3.15 3.27
CA ILE A 24 -16.83 4.01 4.30
C ILE A 24 -16.44 5.36 3.71
N PHE A 25 -15.78 5.39 2.54
CA PHE A 25 -15.41 6.64 1.87
C PHE A 25 -16.65 7.43 1.42
N ASP A 26 -17.67 6.78 0.87
CA ASP A 26 -18.92 7.42 0.46
C ASP A 26 -19.65 8.02 1.66
N LEU A 27 -19.61 7.35 2.82
CA LEU A 27 -20.17 7.89 4.06
C LEU A 27 -19.38 9.12 4.54
N ALA A 28 -18.05 9.08 4.47
CA ALA A 28 -17.21 10.23 4.80
C ALA A 28 -17.52 11.44 3.88
N ASP A 29 -17.74 11.20 2.58
CA ASP A 29 -18.10 12.23 1.60
C ASP A 29 -19.47 12.86 1.89
N ARG A 30 -20.48 12.05 2.20
CA ARG A 30 -21.82 12.56 2.58
C ARG A 30 -21.76 13.51 3.77
N HIS A 31 -20.84 13.26 4.70
CA HIS A 31 -20.62 14.12 5.86
C HIS A 31 -19.56 15.22 5.64
N LYS A 32 -18.94 15.29 4.44
CA LYS A 32 -17.87 16.24 4.11
C LYS A 32 -16.70 16.18 5.10
N VAL A 33 -16.34 14.97 5.53
CA VAL A 33 -15.28 14.73 6.51
C VAL A 33 -14.10 14.04 5.82
N PRO A 34 -12.86 14.52 6.01
CA PRO A 34 -11.69 13.80 5.53
C PRO A 34 -11.52 12.50 6.32
N MET A 35 -11.30 11.41 5.59
CA MET A 35 -10.94 10.11 6.14
C MET A 35 -9.71 9.58 5.41
N GLN A 36 -8.80 8.97 6.15
CA GLN A 36 -7.64 8.30 5.56
C GLN A 36 -7.24 7.06 6.36
N THR A 37 -6.46 6.20 5.71
CA THR A 37 -5.84 5.01 6.29
C THR A 37 -4.43 4.86 5.72
N SER A 38 -3.53 4.24 6.46
CA SER A 38 -2.19 3.93 5.96
C SER A 38 -1.47 2.88 6.79
N SER A 39 -0.54 2.18 6.16
CA SER A 39 0.58 1.49 6.77
C SER A 39 1.68 2.50 7.12
N ALA A 40 2.32 2.33 8.27
CA ALA A 40 3.47 3.16 8.65
C ALA A 40 4.63 3.09 7.62
N LEU A 41 4.72 2.01 6.85
CA LEU A 41 5.74 1.84 5.80
C LEU A 41 5.63 2.86 4.66
N ARG A 42 4.47 3.49 4.46
CA ARG A 42 4.30 4.63 3.55
C ARG A 42 5.22 5.79 3.92
N TYR A 43 5.51 5.97 5.20
CA TYR A 43 6.29 7.09 5.73
C TYR A 43 7.75 6.69 6.02
N SER A 44 8.31 5.89 5.13
CA SER A 44 9.70 5.44 5.16
C SER A 44 10.56 6.19 4.14
N GLY A 45 11.88 6.01 4.22
CA GLY A 45 12.83 6.58 3.27
C GLY A 45 12.61 6.16 1.81
N VAL A 46 11.77 5.15 1.55
CA VAL A 46 11.38 4.76 0.19
C VAL A 46 10.53 5.86 -0.48
N GLN A 47 9.60 6.46 0.27
CA GLN A 47 8.77 7.56 -0.24
C GLN A 47 9.56 8.86 -0.33
N GLU A 48 10.53 9.08 0.57
CA GLU A 48 11.46 10.22 0.50
C GLU A 48 12.30 10.16 -0.78
N TYR A 49 12.80 8.98 -1.16
CA TYR A 49 13.50 8.81 -2.43
C TYR A 49 12.65 9.17 -3.66
N LEU A 50 11.33 8.96 -3.61
CA LEU A 50 10.46 9.38 -4.72
C LEU A 50 10.35 10.89 -4.89
N MET A 51 10.67 11.68 -3.86
CA MET A 51 10.77 13.13 -4.00
C MET A 51 12.00 13.53 -4.84
N GLU A 52 13.00 12.64 -4.99
CA GLU A 52 14.20 12.88 -5.80
C GLU A 52 14.01 12.45 -7.27
N VAL A 53 13.26 11.36 -7.53
CA VAL A 53 13.20 10.74 -8.87
C VAL A 53 11.85 10.82 -9.60
N GLU A 54 10.82 11.37 -8.96
CA GLU A 54 9.43 11.38 -9.43
C GLU A 54 8.80 9.97 -9.60
N ARG A 55 7.49 9.88 -9.36
CA ARG A 55 6.75 8.60 -9.39
C ARG A 55 6.71 7.99 -10.80
N GLU A 56 6.66 8.83 -11.82
CA GLU A 56 6.48 8.46 -13.22
C GLU A 56 7.73 7.78 -13.81
N GLN A 57 8.90 8.04 -13.22
CA GLN A 57 10.17 7.46 -13.63
C GLN A 57 10.38 6.03 -13.11
N VAL A 58 9.67 5.64 -12.06
CA VAL A 58 9.76 4.29 -11.49
C VAL A 58 9.23 3.26 -12.49
N LYS A 59 10.10 2.36 -12.96
CA LYS A 59 9.76 1.28 -13.91
C LYS A 59 9.42 -0.02 -13.20
N HIS A 60 10.12 -0.31 -12.11
CA HIS A 60 9.93 -1.53 -11.34
C HIS A 60 10.15 -1.31 -9.85
N MET A 61 9.43 -2.06 -9.01
CA MET A 61 9.72 -2.14 -7.58
C MET A 61 9.70 -3.57 -7.07
N VAL A 62 10.59 -3.86 -6.13
CA VAL A 62 10.46 -5.02 -5.25
C VAL A 62 10.30 -4.52 -3.84
N THR A 63 9.30 -5.00 -3.11
CA THR A 63 9.09 -4.65 -1.69
C THR A 63 9.09 -5.91 -0.84
N TRP A 64 9.66 -5.84 0.35
CA TRP A 64 9.68 -6.93 1.32
C TRP A 64 8.96 -6.51 2.59
N GLY A 65 8.18 -7.45 3.14
CA GLY A 65 7.61 -7.31 4.47
C GLY A 65 7.47 -8.66 5.14
N GLY A 66 7.88 -8.70 6.41
CA GLY A 66 7.63 -9.82 7.30
C GLY A 66 6.24 -9.76 7.93
N GLY A 67 5.97 -10.68 8.86
CA GLY A 67 4.71 -10.71 9.59
C GLY A 67 4.30 -12.10 10.03
N ARG A 68 3.09 -12.18 10.60
CA ARG A 68 2.51 -13.43 11.12
C ARG A 68 1.79 -14.24 10.04
N SER A 69 1.12 -13.57 9.11
CA SER A 69 0.33 -14.22 8.05
C SER A 69 0.19 -13.34 6.81
N PHE A 70 -0.08 -13.97 5.66
CA PHE A 70 -0.33 -13.23 4.42
C PHE A 70 -1.57 -12.32 4.54
N GLY A 71 -2.69 -12.85 5.05
CA GLY A 71 -3.95 -12.10 5.12
C GLY A 71 -3.87 -10.84 5.98
N GLU A 72 -3.05 -10.85 7.03
CA GLU A 72 -2.88 -9.71 7.93
C GLU A 72 -1.76 -8.76 7.48
N TYR A 73 -0.63 -9.29 6.98
CA TYR A 73 0.58 -8.49 6.76
C TYR A 73 0.86 -8.13 5.31
N ALA A 74 0.22 -8.77 4.32
CA ALA A 74 0.47 -8.46 2.90
C ALA A 74 0.19 -6.99 2.55
N ILE A 75 -0.73 -6.34 3.28
CA ILE A 75 -1.05 -4.93 3.09
C ILE A 75 0.16 -4.00 3.28
N HIS A 76 1.10 -4.35 4.16
CA HIS A 76 2.20 -3.45 4.51
C HIS A 76 3.21 -3.24 3.35
N PRO A 77 3.86 -4.29 2.81
CA PRO A 77 4.76 -4.11 1.66
C PRO A 77 3.96 -3.76 0.39
N LEU A 78 2.71 -4.20 0.26
CA LEU A 78 1.84 -3.79 -0.85
C LEU A 78 1.59 -2.28 -0.82
N GLU A 79 1.27 -1.70 0.34
CA GLU A 79 1.04 -0.27 0.46
C GLU A 79 2.29 0.53 0.11
N MET A 80 3.48 0.07 0.52
CA MET A 80 4.74 0.70 0.14
C MET A 80 4.92 0.74 -1.40
N ALA A 81 4.58 -0.34 -2.11
CA ALA A 81 4.63 -0.36 -3.56
C ALA A 81 3.59 0.59 -4.19
N ILE A 82 2.35 0.59 -3.70
CA ILE A 82 1.28 1.43 -4.24
C ILE A 82 1.47 2.92 -3.93
N SER A 83 1.96 3.27 -2.73
CA SER A 83 2.26 4.66 -2.37
C SER A 83 3.38 5.24 -3.24
N CYS A 84 4.27 4.37 -3.73
CA CYS A 84 5.33 4.76 -4.61
C CYS A 84 4.87 4.84 -6.08
N MET A 85 4.24 3.79 -6.59
CA MET A 85 3.93 3.66 -8.03
C MET A 85 2.56 4.21 -8.45
N GLY A 86 1.68 4.50 -7.48
CA GLY A 86 0.32 4.99 -7.68
C GLY A 86 -0.72 3.89 -7.95
N PRO A 87 -1.99 4.25 -8.18
CA PRO A 87 -3.09 3.29 -8.19
C PRO A 87 -3.30 2.54 -9.52
N GLY A 88 -2.44 2.76 -10.51
CA GLY A 88 -2.61 2.27 -11.89
C GLY A 88 -2.34 0.78 -12.11
N VAL A 89 -2.74 -0.11 -11.18
CA VAL A 89 -2.54 -1.57 -11.31
C VAL A 89 -3.61 -2.17 -12.21
N ARG A 90 -3.21 -2.99 -13.18
CA ARG A 90 -4.10 -3.63 -14.17
C ARG A 90 -4.43 -5.07 -13.83
N ARG A 91 -3.48 -5.80 -13.24
CA ARG A 91 -3.65 -7.21 -12.92
C ARG A 91 -2.69 -7.64 -11.82
N VAL A 92 -3.10 -8.66 -11.07
CA VAL A 92 -2.32 -9.29 -10.01
C VAL A 92 -2.27 -10.80 -10.20
N MET A 93 -1.14 -11.40 -9.87
CA MET A 93 -1.00 -12.83 -9.64
C MET A 93 -0.41 -13.04 -8.25
N ARG A 94 -0.91 -14.02 -7.50
CA ARG A 94 -0.27 -14.48 -6.27
C ARG A 94 0.59 -15.70 -6.58
N ARG A 95 1.86 -15.66 -6.18
CA ARG A 95 2.79 -16.78 -6.34
C ARG A 95 3.20 -17.33 -4.97
N GLY A 96 3.49 -18.62 -4.92
CA GLY A 96 3.88 -19.32 -3.70
C GLY A 96 2.70 -19.62 -2.78
N THR A 97 2.99 -20.27 -1.66
CA THR A 97 1.98 -20.74 -0.70
C THR A 97 2.46 -20.50 0.73
N GLY A 98 1.49 -20.45 1.65
CA GLY A 98 1.76 -20.29 3.08
C GLY A 98 2.71 -19.11 3.36
N ARG A 99 3.84 -19.43 3.98
CA ARG A 99 4.83 -18.46 4.48
C ARG A 99 5.67 -17.79 3.40
N HIS A 100 5.67 -18.30 2.17
CA HIS A 100 6.48 -17.78 1.07
C HIS A 100 5.57 -17.26 -0.05
N SER A 101 4.66 -16.34 0.30
CA SER A 101 3.71 -15.76 -0.64
C SER A 101 4.26 -14.49 -1.26
N GLN A 102 3.91 -14.25 -2.52
CA GLN A 102 4.29 -13.06 -3.26
C GLN A 102 3.12 -12.55 -4.09
N LEU A 103 3.11 -11.25 -4.38
CA LEU A 103 2.24 -10.65 -5.38
C LEU A 103 3.07 -10.13 -6.55
N LEU A 104 2.65 -10.50 -7.76
CA LEU A 104 3.19 -9.97 -9.00
C LEU A 104 2.15 -8.99 -9.54
N LEU A 105 2.54 -7.73 -9.72
CA LEU A 105 1.67 -6.64 -10.14
C LEU A 105 2.10 -6.14 -11.52
N SER A 106 1.15 -5.98 -12.44
CA SER A 106 1.37 -5.23 -13.69
C SER A 106 0.61 -3.91 -13.61
N PHE A 107 1.30 -2.80 -13.84
CA PHE A 107 0.74 -1.46 -13.85
C PHE A 107 0.54 -0.95 -15.28
N THR A 108 -0.12 0.20 -15.40
CA THR A 108 -0.11 1.01 -16.62
C THR A 108 1.31 1.41 -17.03
N GLY A 109 1.51 1.56 -18.34
CA GLY A 109 2.79 1.98 -18.91
C GLY A 109 3.89 0.92 -18.81
N GLY A 110 3.53 -0.37 -18.74
CA GLY A 110 4.49 -1.47 -18.68
C GLY A 110 5.25 -1.61 -17.36
N ARG A 111 4.96 -0.76 -16.36
CA ARG A 111 5.61 -0.80 -15.04
C ARG A 111 5.16 -2.04 -14.27
N THR A 112 6.01 -2.56 -13.37
CA THR A 112 5.73 -3.80 -12.64
C THR A 112 6.17 -3.73 -11.19
N ALA A 113 5.61 -4.58 -10.32
CA ALA A 113 6.15 -4.76 -8.98
C ALA A 113 6.07 -6.21 -8.49
N VAL A 114 7.00 -6.58 -7.60
CA VAL A 114 6.94 -7.83 -6.83
C VAL A 114 6.88 -7.50 -5.35
N VAL A 115 5.80 -7.94 -4.69
CA VAL A 115 5.59 -7.76 -3.26
C VAL A 115 5.85 -9.09 -2.56
N ASN A 116 6.96 -9.18 -1.82
CA ASN A 116 7.31 -10.37 -1.05
C ASN A 116 6.71 -10.28 0.35
N VAL A 117 5.88 -11.26 0.70
CA VAL A 117 5.21 -11.38 2.00
C VAL A 117 5.67 -12.68 2.64
N TYR A 118 6.85 -12.63 3.26
CA TYR A 118 7.50 -13.80 3.83
C TYR A 118 7.32 -13.81 5.35
N THR A 119 6.33 -14.58 5.79
CA THR A 119 5.91 -14.60 7.20
C THR A 119 6.76 -15.60 7.98
N ASN A 120 7.11 -15.29 9.23
CA ASN A 120 7.97 -16.11 10.10
C ASN A 120 9.38 -16.41 9.55
N ALA A 121 9.90 -15.53 8.69
CA ALA A 121 11.32 -15.43 8.36
C ALA A 121 11.89 -14.12 8.92
N ARG A 122 13.21 -14.00 9.04
CA ARG A 122 13.87 -12.71 9.31
C ARG A 122 13.84 -11.84 8.05
N THR A 123 12.64 -11.47 7.62
CA THR A 123 12.41 -10.64 6.43
C THR A 123 12.37 -9.18 6.82
N PRO A 124 13.27 -8.33 6.29
CA PRO A 124 13.26 -6.91 6.57
C PRO A 124 12.07 -6.23 5.90
N TYR A 125 11.70 -5.07 6.41
CA TYR A 125 10.98 -4.10 5.60
C TYR A 125 12.00 -3.37 4.71
N ALA A 126 11.85 -3.49 3.40
CA ALA A 126 12.77 -2.91 2.44
C ALA A 126 12.09 -2.74 1.07
N ALA A 127 12.70 -1.92 0.21
CA ALA A 127 12.34 -1.83 -1.19
C ALA A 127 13.57 -1.70 -2.09
N SER A 128 13.45 -2.21 -3.31
CA SER A 128 14.29 -1.83 -4.45
C SER A 128 13.42 -1.01 -5.41
N VAL A 129 13.87 0.17 -5.77
CA VAL A 129 13.20 1.07 -6.72
C VAL A 129 14.07 1.18 -7.96
N THR A 130 13.53 0.79 -9.11
CA THR A 130 14.23 0.79 -10.39
C THR A 130 13.65 1.86 -11.31
N THR A 131 14.51 2.74 -11.81
CA THR A 131 14.24 3.74 -12.85
C THR A 131 15.04 3.40 -14.13
N SER A 132 15.08 4.29 -15.12
CA SER A 132 15.99 4.17 -16.27
C SER A 132 17.47 4.30 -15.88
N GLU A 133 17.75 5.08 -14.83
CA GLU A 133 19.12 5.40 -14.40
C GLU A 133 19.75 4.29 -13.54
N GLY A 134 18.93 3.47 -12.88
CA GLY A 134 19.43 2.39 -12.05
C GLY A 134 18.43 1.87 -11.04
N THR A 135 18.94 1.07 -10.11
CA THR A 135 18.15 0.50 -9.00
C THR A 135 18.73 0.93 -7.66
N LYS A 136 17.91 1.52 -6.80
CA LYS A 136 18.27 1.88 -5.43
C LYS A 136 17.60 0.91 -4.46
N TYR A 137 18.40 0.23 -3.65
CA TYR A 137 17.90 -0.55 -2.51
C TYR A 137 17.81 0.35 -1.27
N ILE A 138 16.70 0.26 -0.56
CA ILE A 138 16.39 1.05 0.63
C ILE A 138 15.82 0.11 1.69
N GLN A 139 16.58 -0.09 2.76
CA GLN A 139 16.07 -0.76 3.96
C GLN A 139 15.30 0.25 4.82
N VAL A 140 14.12 -0.13 5.30
CA VAL A 140 13.29 0.75 6.12
C VAL A 140 13.84 0.88 7.53
N ASP A 141 14.09 2.11 7.94
CA ASP A 141 14.36 2.45 9.34
C ASP A 141 13.05 2.44 10.16
N SER A 142 12.81 1.32 10.85
CA SER A 142 11.60 1.13 11.64
C SER A 142 11.52 2.03 12.87
N SER A 143 12.62 2.70 13.28
CA SER A 143 12.60 3.64 14.39
C SER A 143 11.87 4.95 14.06
N LYS A 144 11.77 5.30 12.76
CA LYS A 144 11.20 6.57 12.30
C LYS A 144 9.78 6.46 11.76
N ILE A 145 9.37 5.29 11.26
CA ILE A 145 8.09 5.15 10.54
C ILE A 145 6.87 5.55 11.36
N PHE A 146 6.83 5.22 12.66
CA PHE A 146 5.70 5.58 13.53
C PHE A 146 5.67 7.07 13.86
N LEU A 147 6.84 7.67 14.10
CA LEU A 147 6.96 9.12 14.30
C LEU A 147 6.47 9.88 13.06
N ASN A 148 6.91 9.45 11.87
CA ASN A 148 6.52 10.07 10.60
C ASN A 148 5.03 9.88 10.31
N THR A 149 4.49 8.70 10.63
CA THR A 149 3.04 8.42 10.51
C THR A 149 2.24 9.35 11.42
N ALA A 150 2.62 9.48 12.69
CA ALA A 150 1.95 10.35 13.63
C ALA A 150 1.96 11.81 13.15
N LYS A 151 3.10 12.30 12.65
CA LYS A 151 3.22 13.63 12.03
C LYS A 151 2.23 13.78 10.87
N ALA A 152 2.20 12.84 9.94
CA ALA A 152 1.30 12.88 8.78
C ALA A 152 -0.19 12.85 9.16
N VAL A 153 -0.57 12.09 10.20
CA VAL A 153 -1.94 12.05 10.73
C VAL A 153 -2.32 13.36 11.41
N ILE A 154 -1.42 13.94 12.21
CA ILE A 154 -1.64 15.25 12.83
C ILE A 154 -1.84 16.33 11.76
N GLU A 155 -1.03 16.34 10.70
CA GLU A 155 -1.18 17.30 9.60
C GLU A 155 -2.50 17.12 8.84
N MET A 156 -2.97 15.89 8.63
CA MET A 156 -4.31 15.64 8.09
C MET A 156 -5.42 16.24 8.98
N PHE A 157 -5.31 16.10 10.31
CA PHE A 157 -6.28 16.66 11.23
C PHE A 157 -6.27 18.20 11.22
N LYS A 158 -5.10 18.83 11.23
CA LYS A 158 -4.95 20.29 11.14
C LYS A 158 -5.48 20.84 9.82
N ALA A 159 -5.08 20.22 8.70
CA ALA A 159 -5.47 20.66 7.36
C ALA A 159 -6.93 20.33 7.02
N ARG A 160 -7.59 19.47 7.82
CA ARG A 160 -8.91 18.90 7.53
C ARG A 160 -9.01 18.33 6.11
N ARG A 161 -7.91 17.72 5.65
CA ARG A 161 -7.79 17.15 4.29
C ARG A 161 -6.93 15.89 4.36
N ALA A 162 -7.34 14.85 3.64
CA ALA A 162 -6.52 13.65 3.47
C ALA A 162 -5.23 14.00 2.69
N ASN A 163 -4.11 13.41 3.10
CA ASN A 163 -2.82 13.54 2.40
C ASN A 163 -2.52 12.34 1.48
N ILE A 164 -3.44 11.38 1.40
CA ILE A 164 -3.37 10.20 0.55
C ILE A 164 -4.56 10.24 -0.42
N ASP A 165 -4.30 9.99 -1.72
CA ASP A 165 -5.38 9.73 -2.67
C ASP A 165 -6.05 8.39 -2.32
N ARG A 166 -7.34 8.44 -1.96
CA ARG A 166 -8.11 7.24 -1.60
C ARG A 166 -8.10 6.15 -2.68
N LYS A 167 -7.84 6.49 -3.95
CA LYS A 167 -7.69 5.50 -5.03
C LYS A 167 -6.56 4.51 -4.72
N GLU A 168 -5.51 4.95 -4.02
CA GLU A 168 -4.43 4.08 -3.53
C GLU A 168 -4.96 3.07 -2.51
N SER A 169 -5.73 3.53 -1.51
CA SER A 169 -6.34 2.64 -0.50
C SER A 169 -7.33 1.66 -1.12
N LEU A 170 -8.13 2.10 -2.09
CA LEU A 170 -9.11 1.26 -2.79
C LEU A 170 -8.42 0.20 -3.66
N ILE A 171 -7.38 0.54 -4.41
CA ILE A 171 -6.67 -0.46 -5.21
C ILE A 171 -5.93 -1.47 -4.33
N ILE A 172 -5.35 -1.05 -3.20
CA ILE A 172 -4.74 -1.96 -2.22
C ILE A 172 -5.77 -2.99 -1.76
N ARG A 173 -6.96 -2.54 -1.36
CA ARG A 173 -8.04 -3.43 -0.92
C ARG A 173 -8.48 -4.37 -2.05
N ARG A 174 -8.66 -3.86 -3.26
CA ARG A 174 -9.01 -4.66 -4.46
C ARG A 174 -7.97 -5.74 -4.76
N ILE A 175 -6.68 -5.40 -4.67
CA ILE A 175 -5.58 -6.34 -4.87
C ILE A 175 -5.63 -7.46 -3.83
N LEU A 176 -5.82 -7.13 -2.55
CA LEU A 176 -5.90 -8.11 -1.47
C LEU A 176 -7.11 -9.04 -1.64
N ASP A 177 -8.28 -8.49 -2.01
CA ASP A 177 -9.49 -9.28 -2.26
C ASP A 177 -9.30 -10.27 -3.43
N VAL A 178 -8.59 -9.86 -4.48
CA VAL A 178 -8.29 -10.75 -5.61
C VAL A 178 -7.20 -11.75 -5.26
N ALA A 179 -6.19 -11.36 -4.48
CA ALA A 179 -5.07 -12.22 -4.08
C ALA A 179 -5.49 -13.35 -3.13
N ASP A 180 -6.63 -13.23 -2.46
CA ASP A 180 -7.19 -14.29 -1.63
C ASP A 180 -7.92 -15.37 -2.45
N GLN A 181 -8.22 -15.10 -3.72
CA GLN A 181 -8.96 -16.02 -4.57
C GLN A 181 -8.04 -17.07 -5.19
N LYS A 182 -8.45 -18.34 -5.22
CA LYS A 182 -7.67 -19.44 -5.83
C LYS A 182 -7.25 -19.18 -7.28
N ARG A 183 -8.02 -18.41 -8.05
CA ARG A 183 -7.66 -18.07 -9.43
C ARG A 183 -6.39 -17.22 -9.54
N SER A 184 -6.08 -16.40 -8.53
CA SER A 184 -4.86 -15.58 -8.54
C SER A 184 -3.60 -16.41 -8.40
N THR A 185 -3.68 -17.67 -7.93
CA THR A 185 -2.53 -18.57 -7.84
C THR A 185 -2.25 -19.35 -9.13
N ARG A 186 -3.18 -19.29 -10.09
CA ARG A 186 -3.07 -19.99 -11.38
C ARG A 186 -2.61 -19.08 -12.52
N GLY A 187 -2.65 -17.77 -12.33
CA GLY A 187 -2.26 -16.79 -13.34
C GLY A 187 -2.67 -15.37 -12.94
N PHE A 188 -2.42 -14.42 -13.84
CA PHE A 188 -2.83 -13.04 -13.65
C PHE A 188 -4.36 -12.88 -13.72
N VAL A 189 -4.89 -12.10 -12.79
CA VAL A 189 -6.30 -11.71 -12.72
C VAL A 189 -6.40 -10.21 -12.88
N ALA A 190 -7.28 -9.75 -13.78
CA ALA A 190 -7.55 -8.32 -13.98
C ALA A 190 -8.20 -7.70 -12.73
N LEU A 191 -7.87 -6.44 -12.45
CA LEU A 191 -8.35 -5.69 -11.29
C LEU A 191 -9.55 -4.82 -11.64
#